data_AF-A0A3P6A215-F1
#
_entry.id   AF-A0A3P6A215-F1
#
_cell.length_a   1.000
_cell.length_b   1.000
_cell.length_c   1.000
_cell.angle_alpha   90.00
_cell.angle_beta   90.00
_cell.angle_gamma   90.00
#
_symmetry.space_group_name_H-M   'P 1'
#
loop_
_entity.id
_entity.type
_entity.pdbx_description
1 polymer ?
#
loop_
_entity_poly.entity_id
_entity_poly.type
_entity_poly.pdbx_seq_one_letter_code
_entity_poly.pdbx_strand_id
1 'polypeptide(L)'
;MRIPTLWLRQLRDHADSNIVMMMTGNKSDLNHLRSVAEEDGQNLAEAECLSFLETSALEGTNVKKAFQTVLTEIYHIISKKALAAQEASAANSSIPEQRTTINVDDTSGATKRGCCST
;
A
#
# COMPACT_ATOMS: atom_id res chain seq x y z
N MET A 1 -23.73 -13.31 19.91
CA MET A 1 -22.47 -13.75 20.55
C MET A 1 -21.40 -12.68 20.26
N ARG A 2 -20.49 -12.36 21.18
CA ARG A 2 -19.43 -11.35 20.91
C ARG A 2 -18.30 -11.98 20.09
N ILE A 3 -17.90 -11.33 18.99
CA ILE A 3 -16.77 -11.77 18.17
C ILE A 3 -15.45 -11.44 18.90
N PRO A 4 -14.55 -12.42 19.13
CA PRO A 4 -13.27 -12.17 19.80
C PRO A 4 -12.28 -11.40 18.92
N THR A 5 -11.58 -10.40 19.50
CA THR A 5 -10.61 -9.56 18.77
C THR A 5 -9.15 -9.95 19.04
N LEU A 6 -8.89 -11.06 19.75
CA LEU A 6 -7.55 -11.48 20.15
C LEU A 6 -6.62 -11.70 18.94
N TRP A 7 -7.11 -12.36 17.90
CA TRP A 7 -6.34 -12.64 16.69
C TRP A 7 -5.96 -11.36 15.95
N LEU A 8 -6.89 -10.41 15.83
CA LEU A 8 -6.62 -9.13 15.21
C LEU A 8 -5.53 -8.38 15.97
N ARG A 9 -5.62 -8.35 17.31
CA ARG A 9 -4.58 -7.74 18.14
C ARG A 9 -3.23 -8.44 17.96
N GLN A 10 -3.19 -9.78 18.01
CA GLN A 10 -1.94 -10.52 17.84
C GLN A 10 -1.28 -10.27 16.50
N LEU A 11 -2.06 -10.18 15.41
CA LEU A 11 -1.54 -9.85 14.09
C LEU A 11 -1.02 -8.42 14.04
N ARG A 12 -1.73 -7.44 14.60
CA ARG A 12 -1.23 -6.05 14.67
C ARG A 12 0.05 -5.91 15.51
N ASP A 13 0.18 -6.69 16.58
CA ASP A 13 1.32 -6.63 17.49
C ASP A 13 2.58 -7.32 16.91
N HIS A 14 2.44 -8.31 16.03
CA HIS A 14 3.55 -9.19 15.61
C HIS A 14 3.77 -9.32 14.10
N ALA A 15 2.84 -8.91 13.24
CA ALA A 15 2.99 -9.02 11.79
C ALA A 15 3.64 -7.77 11.18
N ASP A 16 4.12 -7.92 9.94
CA ASP A 16 4.62 -6.79 9.14
C ASP A 16 3.53 -5.73 8.96
N SER A 17 3.91 -4.45 8.92
CA SER A 17 2.98 -3.32 8.75
C SER A 17 2.19 -3.36 7.44
N ASN A 18 2.63 -4.17 6.48
CA ASN A 18 2.01 -4.34 5.17
C ASN A 18 1.24 -5.66 5.04
N ILE A 19 0.98 -6.33 6.16
CA ILE A 19 0.11 -7.50 6.16
C ILE A 19 -1.28 -7.12 5.65
N VAL A 20 -1.80 -7.92 4.73
CA VAL A 20 -3.18 -7.86 4.29
C VAL A 20 -3.99 -8.83 5.15
N MET A 21 -5.04 -8.32 5.79
CA MET A 21 -5.92 -9.11 6.65
C MET A 21 -7.35 -9.02 6.15
N MET A 22 -8.02 -10.17 6.13
CA MET A 22 -9.43 -10.28 5.78
C MET A 22 -10.14 -11.12 6.84
N MET A 23 -11.31 -10.65 7.29
CA MET A 23 -12.15 -11.41 8.20
C MET A 23 -13.07 -12.35 7.39
N THR A 24 -13.12 -13.62 7.79
CA THR A 24 -13.94 -14.62 7.09
C THR A 24 -14.89 -15.32 8.04
N GLY A 25 -16.19 -15.23 7.76
CA GLY A 25 -17.24 -15.97 8.46
C GLY A 25 -17.37 -17.36 7.86
N ASN A 26 -16.57 -18.33 8.30
CA ASN A 26 -16.63 -19.69 7.78
C ASN A 26 -17.84 -20.47 8.35
N LYS A 27 -18.23 -21.55 7.66
CA LYS A 27 -19.38 -22.43 7.95
C LYS A 27 -20.74 -21.76 7.72
N SER A 28 -20.85 -20.93 6.69
CA SER A 28 -22.11 -20.27 6.33
C SER A 28 -23.23 -21.26 5.95
N ASP A 29 -22.89 -22.51 5.63
CA ASP A 29 -23.83 -23.63 5.43
C ASP A 29 -24.66 -23.97 6.69
N LEU A 30 -24.12 -23.69 7.89
CA LEU A 30 -24.81 -23.95 9.16
C LEU A 30 -25.71 -22.79 9.59
N ASN A 31 -26.53 -22.24 8.68
CA ASN A 31 -27.36 -21.06 8.97
C ASN A 31 -28.35 -21.27 10.14
N HIS A 32 -28.82 -22.50 10.34
CA HIS A 32 -29.71 -22.87 11.44
C HIS A 32 -29.00 -22.91 12.82
N LEU A 33 -27.66 -22.96 12.85
CA LEU A 33 -26.83 -22.90 14.06
C LEU A 33 -26.08 -21.57 14.15
N ARG A 34 -26.51 -20.56 13.40
CA ARG A 34 -25.86 -19.25 13.34
C ARG A 34 -25.86 -18.59 14.71
N SER A 35 -24.66 -18.31 15.22
CA SER A 35 -24.45 -17.63 16.51
C SER A 35 -24.05 -16.16 16.37
N VAL A 36 -23.69 -15.75 15.16
CA VAL A 36 -23.23 -14.40 14.79
C VAL A 36 -23.99 -13.99 13.53
N ALA A 37 -24.69 -12.85 13.58
CA ALA A 37 -25.37 -12.31 12.41
C ALA A 37 -24.33 -11.85 11.38
N GLU A 38 -24.67 -11.93 10.09
CA GLU A 38 -23.77 -11.44 9.03
C GLU A 38 -23.43 -9.95 9.24
N GLU A 39 -24.44 -9.14 9.62
CA GLU A 39 -24.28 -7.72 9.94
C GLU A 39 -23.28 -7.47 11.07
N ASP A 40 -23.30 -8.27 12.15
CA ASP A 40 -22.34 -8.12 13.25
C ASP A 40 -20.89 -8.34 12.77
N GLY A 41 -20.70 -9.33 11.88
CA GLY A 41 -19.42 -9.59 11.23
C GLY A 41 -18.99 -8.43 10.35
N GLN A 42 -19.87 -7.98 9.46
CA GLN A 42 -19.61 -6.86 8.56
C GLN A 42 -19.23 -5.58 9.35
N ASN A 43 -20.02 -5.23 10.37
CA ASN A 43 -19.81 -4.04 11.20
C ASN A 43 -18.45 -4.07 11.92
N LEU A 44 -18.04 -5.23 12.44
CA LEU A 44 -16.72 -5.35 13.09
C LEU A 44 -15.58 -5.22 12.07
N ALA A 45 -15.73 -5.82 10.88
CA ALA A 45 -14.73 -5.69 9.82
C ALA A 45 -14.55 -4.23 9.40
N GLU A 46 -15.64 -3.51 9.18
CA GLU A 46 -15.61 -2.10 8.83
C GLU A 46 -14.98 -1.24 9.93
N ALA A 47 -15.34 -1.47 11.19
CA ALA A 47 -14.75 -0.77 12.35
C ALA A 47 -13.24 -0.98 12.46
N GLU A 48 -12.74 -2.13 12.02
CA GLU A 48 -11.32 -2.51 12.09
C GLU A 48 -10.58 -2.35 10.75
N CYS A 49 -11.24 -1.76 9.74
CA CYS A 49 -10.75 -1.55 8.38
C CYS A 49 -10.29 -2.85 7.69
N LEU A 50 -11.09 -3.91 7.80
CA LEU A 50 -10.86 -5.22 7.19
C LEU A 50 -11.93 -5.52 6.13
N SER A 51 -11.53 -6.24 5.08
CA SER A 51 -12.48 -6.88 4.15
C SER A 51 -13.21 -8.04 4.86
N PHE A 52 -14.49 -8.25 4.55
CA PHE A 52 -15.31 -9.35 5.11
C PHE A 52 -15.93 -10.22 4.03
N LEU A 53 -16.03 -11.53 4.28
CA LEU A 53 -16.79 -12.46 3.45
C LEU A 53 -17.25 -13.68 4.24
N GLU A 54 -18.52 -14.06 4.11
CA GLU A 54 -18.98 -15.37 4.57
C GLU A 54 -18.58 -16.47 3.58
N THR A 55 -18.10 -17.59 4.11
CA THR A 55 -17.59 -18.71 3.33
C THR A 55 -18.13 -20.04 3.87
N SER A 56 -18.26 -21.02 2.98
CA SER A 56 -18.44 -22.41 3.37
C SER A 56 -17.33 -23.23 2.73
N ALA A 57 -16.43 -23.74 3.56
CA ALA A 57 -15.44 -24.71 3.12
C ALA A 57 -16.08 -26.04 2.70
N LEU A 58 -17.24 -26.40 3.28
CA LEU A 58 -17.98 -27.62 2.96
C LEU A 58 -18.62 -27.53 1.57
N GLU A 59 -19.37 -26.45 1.32
CA GLU A 59 -20.10 -26.25 0.06
C GLU A 59 -19.25 -25.54 -1.02
N GLY A 60 -17.99 -25.20 -0.72
CA GLY A 60 -17.12 -24.43 -1.60
C GLY A 60 -17.57 -22.99 -1.86
N THR A 61 -18.52 -22.48 -1.06
CA THR A 61 -19.09 -21.15 -1.25
C THR A 61 -18.09 -20.07 -0.85
N ASN A 62 -17.84 -19.12 -1.75
CA ASN A 62 -16.97 -17.95 -1.55
C ASN A 62 -15.50 -18.23 -1.19
N VAL A 63 -15.07 -19.48 -1.06
CA VAL A 63 -13.68 -19.84 -0.72
C VAL A 63 -12.70 -19.26 -1.74
N LYS A 64 -12.92 -19.54 -3.04
CA LYS A 64 -12.08 -19.01 -4.13
C LYS A 64 -12.06 -17.48 -4.13
N LYS A 65 -13.22 -16.86 -3.93
CA LYS A 65 -13.37 -15.41 -3.91
C LYS A 65 -12.57 -14.79 -2.76
N ALA A 66 -12.63 -15.37 -1.55
CA ALA A 66 -11.88 -14.90 -0.39
C ALA A 66 -10.36 -14.85 -0.68
N PHE A 67 -9.80 -15.94 -1.19
CA PHE A 67 -8.37 -15.99 -1.55
C PHE A 67 -8.03 -15.02 -2.68
N GLN A 68 -8.87 -14.91 -3.71
CA GLN A 68 -8.64 -13.96 -4.80
C GLN A 68 -8.66 -12.51 -4.32
N THR A 69 -9.55 -12.14 -3.41
CA THR A 69 -9.59 -10.80 -2.80
C THR A 69 -8.27 -10.49 -2.09
N VAL A 70 -7.84 -11.36 -1.19
CA VAL A 70 -6.58 -11.17 -0.44
C VAL A 70 -5.37 -11.08 -1.36
N LEU A 71 -5.26 -11.98 -2.35
CA LEU A 71 -4.16 -11.95 -3.31
C LEU A 71 -4.14 -10.68 -4.16
N THR A 72 -5.32 -10.19 -4.54
CA THR A 72 -5.47 -8.96 -5.31
C THR A 72 -5.05 -7.73 -4.49
N GLU A 73 -5.44 -7.67 -3.21
CA GLU A 73 -5.02 -6.62 -2.29
C GLU A 73 -3.50 -6.63 -2.07
N ILE A 74 -2.91 -7.80 -1.86
CA ILE A 74 -1.44 -7.96 -1.75
C ILE A 74 -0.75 -7.42 -3.00
N TYR A 75 -1.22 -7.83 -4.18
CA TYR A 75 -0.67 -7.38 -5.46
C TYR A 75 -0.72 -5.85 -5.58
N HIS A 76 -1.85 -5.23 -5.26
CA HIS A 76 -1.99 -3.77 -5.32
C HIS A 76 -1.02 -3.03 -4.38
N ILE A 77 -0.79 -3.55 -3.17
CA ILE A 77 0.15 -2.94 -2.21
C ILE A 77 1.58 -3.00 -2.76
N ILE A 78 1.99 -4.16 -3.28
CA ILE A 78 3.33 -4.35 -3.83
C ILE A 78 3.54 -3.47 -5.08
N SER A 79 2.58 -3.45 -6.00
CA SER A 79 2.66 -2.63 -7.22
C SER A 79 2.75 -1.14 -6.91
N LYS A 80 1.93 -0.63 -5.98
CA LYS A 80 1.97 0.78 -5.56
C LYS A 80 3.32 1.15 -4.93
N LYS A 81 3.88 0.28 -4.09
CA LYS A 81 5.20 0.51 -3.49
C LYS A 81 6.32 0.55 -4.53
N ALA A 82 6.28 -0.35 -5.51
CA ALA A 82 7.27 -0.37 -6.59
C ALA A 82 7.25 0.94 -7.39
N LEU A 83 6.05 1.45 -7.71
CA LEU A 83 5.90 2.72 -8.42
C LEU A 83 6.41 3.91 -7.60
N ALA A 84 6.03 4.00 -6.32
CA ALA A 84 6.48 5.08 -5.44
C ALA A 84 8.01 5.10 -5.26
N ALA A 85 8.64 3.92 -5.19
CA ALA A 85 10.10 3.82 -5.13
C ALA A 85 10.76 4.35 -6.42
N GLN A 86 10.15 4.07 -7.57
CA GLN A 86 10.64 4.55 -8.86
C GLN A 86 10.53 6.08 -8.98
N GLU A 87 9.41 6.66 -8.55
CA GLU A 87 9.22 8.13 -8.52
C GLU A 87 10.20 8.83 -7.58
N ALA A 88 10.43 8.27 -6.38
CA ALA A 88 11.43 8.80 -5.44
C ALA A 88 12.86 8.77 -6.01
N SER A 89 13.20 7.72 -6.78
CA SER A 89 14.50 7.65 -7.47
C SER A 89 14.62 8.63 -8.64
N ALA A 90 13.53 8.90 -9.35
CA ALA A 90 13.50 9.88 -10.43
C ALA A 90 13.59 11.33 -9.91
N ALA A 91 12.96 11.64 -8.77
CA ALA A 91 13.02 12.96 -8.13
C ALA A 91 14.43 13.31 -7.60
N ASN A 92 15.22 12.32 -7.18
CA ASN A 92 16.61 12.54 -6.78
C ASN A 92 17.59 12.67 -7.97
N SER A 93 17.11 12.48 -9.21
CA SER A 93 17.88 12.63 -10.43
C SER A 93 17.79 14.04 -11.05
N SER A 94 16.93 14.93 -10.53
CA SER A 94 16.90 16.34 -10.93
C SER A 94 18.05 17.09 -10.26
N ILE A 95 19.20 17.04 -10.92
CA ILE A 95 20.36 17.92 -10.68
C ILE A 95 19.87 19.38 -10.62
N PRO A 96 20.34 20.22 -9.67
CA PRO A 96 20.03 21.64 -9.68
C PRO A 96 20.63 22.25 -10.95
N GLU A 97 19.79 22.73 -11.87
CA GLU A 97 20.23 23.66 -12.92
C GLU A 97 20.74 24.93 -12.24
N GLN A 98 22.01 24.93 -11.85
CA GLN A 98 22.77 26.16 -11.64
C GLN A 98 23.04 26.73 -13.04
N ARG A 99 21.98 27.26 -13.66
CA ARG A 99 22.07 28.02 -14.91
C ARG A 99 22.68 29.36 -14.55
N THR A 100 24.00 29.43 -14.52
CA THR A 100 24.71 30.70 -14.51
C THR A 100 24.52 31.33 -15.88
N THR A 101 23.48 32.15 -16.03
CA THR A 101 23.24 32.91 -17.26
C THR A 101 24.34 33.94 -17.40
N ILE A 102 25.38 33.63 -18.19
CA ILE A 102 26.40 34.59 -18.58
C ILE A 102 25.76 35.53 -19.59
N ASN A 103 25.39 36.73 -19.15
CA ASN A 103 24.93 37.79 -20.04
C ASN A 103 26.17 38.45 -20.64
N VAL A 104 26.40 38.23 -21.94
CA VAL A 104 27.45 38.93 -22.70
C VAL A 104 26.76 40.09 -23.41
N ASP A 105 26.81 41.26 -22.80
CA ASP A 105 26.58 42.54 -23.51
C ASP A 105 27.94 43.24 -23.62
N ASP A 106 28.31 43.56 -24.85
CA ASP A 106 29.60 44.10 -25.24
C ASP A 106 29.51 45.62 -25.20
N THR A 107 30.33 46.29 -24.37
CA THR A 107 30.93 47.60 -24.71
C THR A 107 31.91 48.11 -23.64
N SER A 108 33.18 48.18 -24.06
CA SER A 108 34.21 49.14 -23.64
C SER A 108 34.92 48.98 -22.27
N GLY A 109 36.25 48.81 -22.34
CA GLY A 109 37.16 49.20 -21.25
C GLY A 109 38.28 48.21 -20.93
N ALA A 110 39.46 48.46 -21.50
CA ALA A 110 40.75 47.81 -21.23
C ALA A 110 40.98 47.29 -19.79
N THR A 111 41.58 46.09 -19.64
CA THR A 111 42.96 45.90 -19.14
C THR A 111 43.40 44.44 -19.07
N LYS A 112 44.67 44.24 -19.47
CA LYS A 112 45.56 43.08 -19.37
C LYS A 112 45.23 42.02 -18.29
N ARG A 113 45.35 40.74 -18.67
CA ARG A 113 46.40 39.81 -18.17
C ARG A 113 46.24 38.43 -18.85
N GLY A 114 47.29 37.97 -19.51
CA GLY A 114 47.36 36.64 -20.09
C GLY A 114 47.68 35.57 -19.06
N CYS A 115 47.39 34.31 -19.39
CA CYS A 115 48.14 33.14 -18.95
C CYS A 115 47.72 31.91 -19.79
N CYS A 116 48.61 31.45 -20.67
CA CYS A 116 48.58 30.09 -21.22
C CYS A 116 49.96 29.48 -20.94
N SER A 117 50.02 28.28 -20.38
CA SER A 117 51.11 27.34 -20.61
C SER A 117 50.67 25.91 -20.26
N THR A 118 50.86 25.07 -21.28
CA THR A 118 51.14 23.62 -21.33
C THR A 118 50.28 22.66 -20.54
#